data_AF-A0A8D0DZX3-F1
#
_entry.id   AF-A0A8D0DZX3-F1
#
_cell.length_a   1.000
_cell.length_b   1.000
_cell.length_c   1.000
_cell.angle_alpha   90.00
_cell.angle_beta   90.00
_cell.angle_gamma   90.00
#
_symmetry.space_group_name_H-M   'P 1'
#
loop_
_entity.id
_entity.type
_entity.pdbx_description
1 polymer ?
#
loop_
_entity_poly.entity_id
_entity_poly.type
_entity_poly.pdbx_seq_one_letter_code
_entity_poly.pdbx_strand_id
1 'polypeptide(L)'
;MDLLHRNGVLIIQHLQKDYRSYRSFLNFMSHVGDPRNIFSVYFPLWFQLNQAVGTKMIWVAVIGDWFNLIFKWILFGHRPYWWVQETMIYPNQTPPCLEQFPITCETGPGSPSGHAMGSSCVWYIMVSAALSYTVRQKDKSAINLHRLIWSFLWSVFWVIQISVCVSRVFIATHFPHQVILGVIAGMLVAEAFEYAPAIQTASLRTYLKTNVFLFVSALSFYLSLRLLDIDLLWSVPKAKKWCANPEWINIDTTPFAGLVRNLGVLFGLGLSINSEMFLLSCKGKHSYQASFRILCIATSLATLQLYDFIKIPTHTEYLFYFLSFCKSAAIPLTVVALVPYCIHLLMKPTENKRL
;
A
#
# COMPACT_ATOMS: atom_id res chain seq x y z
N MET A 1 10.44 -10.65 -24.70
CA MET A 1 9.91 -9.48 -23.98
C MET A 1 9.16 -8.52 -24.91
N ASP A 2 9.74 -8.18 -26.06
CA ASP A 2 9.14 -7.24 -27.02
C ASP A 2 7.76 -7.62 -27.56
N LEU A 3 7.52 -8.89 -27.87
CA LEU A 3 6.19 -9.38 -28.27
C LEU A 3 5.16 -9.19 -27.15
N LEU A 4 5.55 -9.45 -25.90
CA LEU A 4 4.69 -9.30 -24.73
C LEU A 4 4.33 -7.82 -24.50
N HIS A 5 5.31 -6.92 -24.63
CA HIS A 5 5.08 -5.49 -24.54
C HIS A 5 4.23 -4.96 -25.69
N ARG A 6 4.48 -5.39 -26.94
CA ARG A 6 3.66 -5.04 -28.10
C ARG A 6 2.19 -5.44 -27.90
N ASN A 7 1.93 -6.69 -27.48
CA ASN A 7 0.57 -7.14 -27.16
C ASN A 7 -0.03 -6.35 -26.00
N GLY A 8 0.77 -6.02 -24.99
CA GLY A 8 0.37 -5.16 -23.88
C GLY A 8 -0.05 -3.77 -24.35
N VAL A 9 0.69 -3.14 -25.27
CA VAL A 9 0.33 -1.84 -25.85
C VAL A 9 -1.00 -1.93 -26.61
N LEU A 10 -1.22 -2.98 -27.40
CA LEU A 10 -2.49 -3.17 -28.11
C LEU A 10 -3.67 -3.28 -27.14
N ILE A 11 -3.49 -4.00 -26.03
CA ILE A 11 -4.51 -4.09 -24.97
C ILE A 11 -4.77 -2.70 -24.36
N ILE A 12 -3.72 -1.93 -24.08
CA ILE A 12 -3.88 -0.57 -23.53
C ILE A 12 -4.65 0.31 -24.51
N GLN A 13 -4.31 0.30 -25.80
CA GLN A 13 -5.01 1.09 -26.81
C GLN A 13 -6.48 0.68 -26.95
N HIS A 14 -6.77 -0.62 -26.92
CA HIS A 14 -8.14 -1.12 -26.92
C HIS A 14 -8.92 -0.62 -25.70
N LEU A 15 -8.33 -0.73 -24.50
CA LEU A 15 -8.95 -0.22 -23.28
C LEU A 15 -9.18 1.30 -23.33
N GLN A 16 -8.20 2.07 -23.77
CA GLN A 16 -8.30 3.54 -23.86
C GLN A 16 -9.34 3.99 -24.90
N LYS A 17 -9.47 3.25 -26.01
CA LYS A 17 -10.43 3.56 -27.06
C LYS A 17 -11.86 3.18 -26.67
N ASP A 18 -12.07 1.94 -26.25
CA ASP A 18 -13.41 1.36 -26.14
C ASP A 18 -14.04 1.56 -24.75
N TYR A 19 -13.22 1.76 -23.71
CA TYR A 19 -13.67 1.98 -22.33
C TYR A 19 -13.46 3.41 -21.83
N ARG A 20 -13.28 4.38 -22.74
CA ARG A 20 -13.06 5.80 -22.42
C ARG A 20 -14.15 6.41 -21.54
N SER A 21 -15.40 6.00 -21.72
CA SER A 21 -16.55 6.45 -20.92
C SER A 21 -16.43 6.05 -19.44
N TYR A 22 -15.71 4.96 -19.14
CA TYR A 22 -15.48 4.46 -17.78
C TYR A 22 -14.25 5.06 -17.10
N ARG A 23 -13.62 6.08 -17.71
CA ARG A 23 -12.40 6.73 -17.17
C ARG A 23 -12.53 7.14 -15.71
N SER A 24 -13.66 7.72 -15.31
CA SER A 24 -13.88 8.15 -13.92
C SER A 24 -13.83 6.97 -12.94
N PHE A 25 -14.54 5.88 -13.29
CA PHE A 25 -14.53 4.64 -12.52
C PHE A 25 -13.13 4.02 -12.47
N LEU A 26 -12.43 3.93 -13.60
CA LEU A 26 -11.08 3.37 -13.63
C LEU A 26 -10.10 4.20 -12.80
N ASN A 27 -10.15 5.54 -12.89
CA ASN A 27 -9.34 6.40 -12.03
C ASN A 27 -9.64 6.21 -10.56
N PHE A 28 -10.92 6.12 -10.19
CA PHE A 28 -11.34 5.79 -8.82
C PHE A 28 -10.77 4.44 -8.37
N MET A 29 -10.83 3.41 -9.21
CA MET A 29 -10.26 2.10 -8.88
C MET A 29 -8.74 2.12 -8.76
N SER A 30 -8.02 2.98 -9.50
CA SER A 30 -6.59 3.19 -9.25
C SER A 30 -6.34 3.80 -7.88
N HIS A 31 -7.22 4.71 -7.44
CA HIS A 31 -7.12 5.30 -6.10
C HIS A 31 -7.44 4.27 -5.01
N VAL A 32 -8.47 3.43 -5.19
CA VAL A 32 -8.77 2.30 -4.28
C VAL A 32 -7.56 1.38 -4.10
N GLY A 33 -6.83 1.11 -5.19
CA GLY A 33 -5.60 0.30 -5.16
C GLY A 33 -4.33 1.04 -4.73
N ASP A 34 -4.40 2.33 -4.35
CA ASP A 34 -3.24 3.10 -3.94
C ASP A 34 -2.70 2.58 -2.58
N PRO A 35 -1.41 2.20 -2.48
CA PRO A 35 -0.81 1.79 -1.21
C PRO A 35 -0.94 2.82 -0.08
N ARG A 36 -1.12 4.12 -0.39
CA ARG A 36 -1.37 5.17 0.62
C ARG A 36 -2.65 4.90 1.40
N ASN A 37 -3.70 4.40 0.73
CA ASN A 37 -5.00 4.13 1.34
C ASN A 37 -4.97 2.97 2.34
N ILE A 38 -3.95 2.10 2.27
CA ILE A 38 -3.67 1.09 3.30
C ILE A 38 -3.47 1.77 4.65
N PHE A 39 -2.64 2.81 4.70
CA PHE A 39 -2.28 3.49 5.94
C PHE A 39 -3.31 4.52 6.38
N SER A 40 -3.95 5.22 5.43
CA SER A 40 -4.90 6.30 5.73
C SER A 40 -6.34 5.84 5.96
N VAL A 41 -6.76 4.72 5.36
CA VAL A 41 -8.17 4.25 5.41
C VAL A 41 -8.29 2.86 6.03
N TYR A 42 -7.66 1.85 5.44
CA TYR A 42 -7.90 0.46 5.84
C TYR A 42 -7.33 0.13 7.22
N PHE A 43 -6.12 0.62 7.53
CA PHE A 43 -5.47 0.40 8.81
C PHE A 43 -6.25 0.97 10.00
N PRO A 44 -6.68 2.25 10.01
CA PRO A 44 -7.49 2.81 11.10
C PRO A 44 -8.78 2.02 11.35
N LEU A 45 -9.46 1.60 10.27
CA LEU A 45 -10.69 0.81 10.36
C LEU A 45 -10.43 -0.54 11.02
N TRP A 46 -9.49 -1.32 10.47
CA TRP A 46 -9.23 -2.67 10.95
C TRP A 46 -8.56 -2.70 12.31
N PHE A 47 -7.71 -1.74 12.65
CA PHE A 47 -7.08 -1.69 13.95
C PHE A 47 -8.10 -1.51 15.08
N GLN A 48 -9.09 -0.64 14.89
CA GLN A 48 -10.14 -0.41 15.89
C GLN A 48 -11.15 -1.55 15.97
N LEU A 49 -11.38 -2.28 14.86
CA LEU A 49 -12.20 -3.50 14.87
C LEU A 49 -11.47 -4.67 15.54
N ASN A 50 -10.21 -4.89 15.15
CA ASN A 50 -9.31 -5.90 15.70
C ASN A 50 -7.84 -5.47 15.56
N GLN A 51 -7.23 -5.16 16.70
CA GLN A 51 -5.86 -4.69 16.81
C GLN A 51 -4.84 -5.68 16.22
N ALA A 52 -5.07 -6.98 16.33
CA ALA A 52 -4.17 -8.00 15.77
C ALA A 52 -4.22 -7.99 14.23
N VAL A 53 -5.41 -7.85 13.64
CA VAL A 53 -5.58 -7.73 12.18
C VAL A 53 -4.97 -6.43 11.66
N GLY A 54 -5.24 -5.30 12.33
CA GLY A 54 -4.64 -4.01 11.95
C GLY A 54 -3.10 -4.00 12.08
N THR A 55 -2.56 -4.63 13.12
CA THR A 55 -1.10 -4.78 13.28
C THR A 55 -0.53 -5.64 12.16
N LYS A 56 -1.14 -6.80 11.89
CA LYS A 56 -0.74 -7.70 10.80
C LYS A 56 -0.78 -6.99 9.44
N MET A 57 -1.80 -6.17 9.19
CA MET A 57 -1.93 -5.41 7.95
C MET A 57 -0.73 -4.51 7.69
N ILE A 58 -0.22 -3.79 8.69
CA ILE A 58 0.96 -2.94 8.53
C ILE A 58 2.20 -3.76 8.20
N TRP A 59 2.43 -4.86 8.94
CA TRP A 59 3.55 -5.75 8.69
C TRP A 59 3.55 -6.30 7.27
N VAL A 60 2.40 -6.81 6.85
CA VAL A 60 2.18 -7.37 5.52
C VAL A 60 2.36 -6.31 4.42
N ALA A 61 1.83 -5.10 4.62
CA ALA A 61 1.98 -3.99 3.69
C ALA A 61 3.45 -3.54 3.55
N VAL A 62 4.15 -3.35 4.67
CA VAL A 62 5.55 -2.90 4.70
C VAL A 62 6.48 -3.93 4.07
N ILE A 63 6.33 -5.21 4.44
CA ILE A 63 7.17 -6.29 3.90
C ILE A 63 6.83 -6.58 2.44
N GLY A 64 5.54 -6.51 2.08
CA GLY A 64 5.09 -6.64 0.70
C GLY A 64 5.67 -5.55 -0.21
N ASP A 65 5.64 -4.29 0.23
CA ASP A 65 6.20 -3.18 -0.55
C ASP A 65 7.75 -3.23 -0.58
N TRP A 66 8.39 -3.75 0.47
CA TRP A 66 9.83 -4.06 0.43
C TRP A 66 10.16 -5.13 -0.61
N PHE A 67 9.39 -6.22 -0.69
CA PHE A 67 9.57 -7.21 -1.76
C PHE A 67 9.28 -6.61 -3.14
N ASN A 68 8.25 -5.76 -3.27
CA ASN A 68 7.95 -5.05 -4.51
C ASN A 68 9.16 -4.23 -4.98
N LEU A 69 9.79 -3.50 -4.07
CA LEU A 69 11.01 -2.73 -4.31
C LEU A 69 12.16 -3.62 -4.82
N ILE A 70 12.46 -4.70 -4.12
CA ILE A 70 13.54 -5.62 -4.51
C ILE A 70 13.26 -6.25 -5.88
N PHE A 71 12.03 -6.71 -6.13
CA PHE A 71 11.65 -7.27 -7.43
C PHE A 71 11.70 -6.23 -8.55
N LYS A 72 11.35 -4.97 -8.29
CA LYS A 72 11.51 -3.88 -9.27
C LYS A 72 12.95 -3.67 -9.69
N TRP A 73 13.87 -3.77 -8.73
CA TRP A 73 15.30 -3.69 -9.01
C TRP A 73 15.84 -4.92 -9.71
N ILE A 74 15.29 -6.12 -9.47
CA ILE A 74 15.74 -7.35 -10.16
C ILE A 74 15.18 -7.44 -11.59
N LEU A 75 13.92 -7.06 -11.80
CA LEU A 75 13.21 -7.31 -13.06
C LEU A 75 13.39 -6.23 -14.13
N PHE A 76 13.93 -5.05 -13.76
CA PHE A 76 14.17 -3.92 -14.70
C PHE A 76 12.99 -3.64 -15.64
N GLY A 77 11.76 -3.71 -15.13
CA GLY A 77 10.56 -3.60 -15.95
C GLY A 77 10.36 -2.19 -16.52
N HIS A 78 10.20 -2.07 -17.84
CA HIS A 78 9.77 -0.83 -18.47
C HIS A 78 8.28 -0.54 -18.20
N ARG A 79 7.87 0.73 -18.33
CA ARG A 79 6.46 1.14 -18.34
C ARG A 79 5.99 1.40 -19.77
N PRO A 80 4.70 1.18 -20.07
CA PRO A 80 4.18 1.32 -21.42
C PRO A 80 4.45 2.69 -22.06
N TYR A 81 4.20 3.78 -21.33
CA TYR A 81 4.23 5.13 -21.89
C TYR A 81 5.61 5.60 -22.37
N TRP A 82 6.71 5.13 -21.76
CA TRP A 82 8.06 5.40 -22.26
C TRP A 82 8.58 4.29 -23.16
N TRP A 83 8.18 3.04 -22.93
CA TRP A 83 8.66 1.91 -23.72
C TRP A 83 8.27 2.06 -25.19
N VAL A 84 7.05 2.52 -25.44
CA VAL A 84 6.54 2.73 -26.81
C VAL A 84 7.35 3.78 -27.59
N GLN A 85 7.99 4.72 -26.90
CA GLN A 85 8.78 5.79 -27.52
C GLN A 85 10.23 5.38 -27.78
N GLU A 86 10.75 4.41 -27.03
CA GLU A 86 12.16 3.98 -27.10
C GLU A 86 12.36 2.68 -27.87
N THR A 87 11.29 1.95 -28.16
CA THR A 87 11.37 0.67 -28.84
C THR A 87 11.65 0.82 -30.33
N MET A 88 12.57 -0.01 -30.85
CA MET A 88 12.93 -0.04 -32.27
C MET A 88 12.00 -0.93 -33.11
N ILE A 89 10.91 -1.44 -32.52
CA ILE A 89 9.96 -2.36 -33.18
C ILE A 89 9.07 -1.62 -34.20
N TYR A 90 8.97 -0.30 -34.10
CA TYR A 90 8.20 0.56 -35.01
C TYR A 90 9.11 1.50 -35.83
N PRO A 91 10.17 1.03 -36.51
CA PRO A 91 11.14 1.95 -37.11
C PRO A 91 10.57 2.73 -38.29
N ASN A 92 9.49 2.22 -38.92
CA ASN A 92 8.84 2.80 -40.10
C ASN A 92 7.32 3.04 -39.90
N GLN A 93 6.84 2.96 -38.66
CA GLN A 93 5.44 3.21 -38.30
C GLN A 93 5.40 4.26 -37.20
N THR A 94 4.39 5.13 -37.20
CA THR A 94 4.18 6.03 -36.08
C THR A 94 3.99 5.19 -34.80
N PRO A 95 4.79 5.43 -33.74
CA PRO A 95 4.63 4.69 -32.50
C PRO A 95 3.19 4.81 -31.99
N PRO A 96 2.60 3.71 -31.49
CA PRO A 96 1.24 3.76 -30.97
C PRO A 96 1.09 4.82 -29.88
N CYS A 97 0.15 5.74 -30.07
CA CYS A 97 -0.11 6.79 -29.09
C CYS A 97 -0.87 6.19 -27.89
N LEU A 98 -0.33 6.42 -26.70
CA LEU A 98 -0.93 6.05 -25.42
C LEU A 98 -1.33 7.31 -24.66
N GLU A 99 -2.58 7.40 -24.23
CA GLU A 99 -3.04 8.53 -23.41
C GLU A 99 -2.34 8.49 -22.04
N GLN A 100 -1.82 9.64 -21.61
CA GLN A 100 -1.25 9.84 -20.28
C GLN A 100 -2.21 10.63 -19.39
N PHE A 101 -2.19 10.30 -18.10
CA PHE A 101 -3.02 10.90 -17.06
C PHE A 101 -2.13 11.44 -15.92
N PRO A 102 -2.65 12.27 -15.00
CA PRO A 102 -1.86 12.81 -13.88
C PRO A 102 -1.15 11.77 -13.00
N ILE A 103 -1.65 10.54 -12.97
CA ILE A 103 -1.09 9.41 -12.21
C ILE A 103 -0.28 8.43 -13.08
N THR A 104 -0.02 8.77 -14.35
CA THR A 104 0.72 7.90 -15.28
C THR A 104 2.23 7.92 -15.03
N CYS A 105 2.78 9.10 -14.76
CA CYS A 105 4.23 9.33 -14.71
C CYS A 105 4.84 8.96 -13.35
N GLU A 106 4.81 7.68 -13.02
CA GLU A 106 5.55 7.12 -11.89
C GLU A 106 7.04 6.94 -12.20
N THR A 107 7.90 7.17 -11.22
CA THR A 107 9.35 7.26 -11.42
C THR A 107 10.11 5.95 -11.19
N GLY A 108 9.54 5.00 -10.44
CA GLY A 108 10.12 3.67 -10.24
C GLY A 108 9.91 2.71 -11.43
N PRO A 109 10.62 1.56 -11.47
CA PRO A 109 10.41 0.52 -12.48
C PRO A 109 8.99 -0.05 -12.48
N GLY A 110 8.54 -0.59 -13.62
CA GLY A 110 7.16 -1.01 -13.85
C GLY A 110 6.79 -2.41 -13.36
N SER A 111 7.74 -3.30 -13.10
CA SER A 111 7.46 -4.72 -12.78
C SER A 111 8.00 -5.12 -11.40
N PRO A 112 7.18 -5.69 -10.49
CA PRO A 112 5.73 -5.84 -10.57
C PRO A 112 4.98 -4.56 -10.17
N SER A 113 3.70 -4.48 -10.51
CA SER A 113 2.85 -3.34 -10.13
C SER A 113 2.70 -3.22 -8.61
N GLY A 114 3.16 -2.11 -8.04
CA GLY A 114 3.06 -1.84 -6.60
C GLY A 114 1.62 -1.63 -6.13
N HIS A 115 0.77 -1.04 -6.97
CA HIS A 115 -0.66 -0.89 -6.66
C HIS A 115 -1.34 -2.26 -6.57
N ALA A 116 -1.16 -3.12 -7.58
CA ALA A 116 -1.77 -4.44 -7.61
C ALA A 116 -1.23 -5.35 -6.49
N MET A 117 0.07 -5.28 -6.22
CA MET A 117 0.70 -6.04 -5.13
C MET A 117 0.22 -5.56 -3.76
N GLY A 118 0.26 -4.25 -3.49
CA GLY A 118 -0.19 -3.69 -2.21
C GLY A 118 -1.68 -3.92 -1.96
N SER A 119 -2.54 -3.71 -2.96
CA SER A 119 -3.98 -3.92 -2.85
C SER A 119 -4.33 -5.38 -2.59
N SER A 120 -3.79 -6.31 -3.39
CA SER A 120 -4.07 -7.75 -3.22
C SER A 120 -3.60 -8.25 -1.85
N CYS A 121 -2.41 -7.82 -1.42
CA CYS A 121 -1.82 -8.19 -0.14
C CYS A 121 -2.73 -7.82 1.05
N VAL A 122 -3.22 -6.57 1.09
CA VAL A 122 -4.05 -6.09 2.21
C VAL A 122 -5.48 -6.60 2.14
N TRP A 123 -6.09 -6.61 0.95
CA TRP A 123 -7.45 -7.12 0.78
C TRP A 123 -7.54 -8.61 1.10
N TYR A 124 -6.47 -9.39 0.82
CA TYR A 124 -6.39 -10.80 1.22
C TYR A 124 -6.48 -10.95 2.74
N ILE A 125 -5.68 -10.19 3.51
CA ILE A 125 -5.74 -10.19 4.98
C ILE A 125 -7.12 -9.78 5.50
N MET A 126 -7.76 -8.79 4.88
CA MET A 126 -9.10 -8.35 5.26
C MET A 126 -10.15 -9.45 5.05
N VAL A 127 -10.11 -10.13 3.90
CA VAL A 127 -11.02 -11.25 3.59
C VAL A 127 -10.78 -12.42 4.54
N SER A 128 -9.52 -12.84 4.74
CA SER A 128 -9.16 -13.92 5.67
C SER A 128 -9.58 -13.60 7.11
N ALA A 129 -9.36 -12.36 7.57
CA ALA A 129 -9.80 -11.91 8.87
C ALA A 129 -11.34 -11.93 9.00
N ALA A 130 -12.06 -11.40 8.01
CA ALA A 130 -13.53 -11.42 7.99
C ALA A 130 -14.09 -12.84 8.05
N LEU A 131 -13.48 -13.77 7.29
CA LEU A 131 -13.87 -15.18 7.29
C LEU A 131 -13.62 -15.85 8.64
N SER A 132 -12.50 -15.56 9.30
CA SER A 132 -12.17 -16.15 10.60
C SER A 132 -13.23 -15.90 11.69
N TYR A 133 -13.96 -14.77 11.62
CA TYR A 133 -15.06 -14.49 12.55
C TYR A 133 -16.27 -15.39 12.35
N THR A 134 -16.51 -15.84 11.11
CA THR A 134 -17.69 -16.64 10.75
C THR A 134 -17.55 -18.12 11.10
N VAL A 135 -16.32 -18.61 11.28
CA VAL A 135 -16.01 -20.04 11.55
C VAL A 135 -16.37 -20.47 12.98
N ARG A 136 -16.73 -19.55 13.89
CA ARG A 136 -16.97 -19.86 15.30
C ARG A 136 -18.25 -20.66 15.61
N GLN A 137 -19.11 -20.94 14.63
CA GLN A 137 -20.39 -21.62 14.86
C GLN A 137 -20.39 -23.06 14.31
N LYS A 138 -20.66 -24.04 15.19
CA LYS A 138 -20.59 -25.49 14.92
C LYS A 138 -21.90 -26.13 14.44
N ASP A 139 -22.74 -25.41 13.69
CA ASP A 139 -24.01 -25.95 13.16
C ASP A 139 -23.95 -26.22 11.65
N LYS A 140 -24.69 -27.24 11.17
CA LYS A 140 -24.79 -27.55 9.72
C LYS A 140 -25.29 -26.35 8.89
N SER A 141 -26.19 -25.54 9.43
CA SER A 141 -26.65 -24.28 8.82
C SER A 141 -25.50 -23.25 8.73
N ALA A 142 -24.67 -23.18 9.77
CA ALA A 142 -23.51 -22.30 9.81
C ALA A 142 -22.44 -22.69 8.77
N ILE A 143 -22.30 -23.97 8.43
CA ILE A 143 -21.38 -24.44 7.38
C ILE A 143 -21.81 -23.92 6.00
N ASN A 144 -23.11 -24.02 5.67
CA ASN A 144 -23.62 -23.51 4.39
C ASN A 144 -23.51 -21.99 4.29
N LEU A 145 -23.83 -21.28 5.38
CA LEU A 145 -23.66 -19.83 5.47
C LEU A 145 -22.19 -19.41 5.34
N HIS A 146 -21.27 -20.11 6.02
CA HIS A 146 -19.84 -19.86 5.90
C HIS A 146 -19.35 -20.03 4.47
N ARG A 147 -19.77 -21.09 3.76
CA ARG A 147 -19.42 -21.30 2.35
C ARG A 147 -19.94 -20.18 1.45
N LEU A 148 -21.16 -19.69 1.71
CA LEU A 148 -21.74 -18.58 0.96
C LEU A 148 -20.97 -17.27 1.21
N ILE A 149 -20.62 -16.98 2.47
CA ILE A 149 -19.79 -15.81 2.83
C ILE A 149 -18.39 -15.92 2.22
N TRP A 150 -17.79 -17.11 2.26
CA TRP A 150 -16.51 -17.40 1.61
C TRP A 150 -16.55 -17.09 0.12
N SER A 151 -17.54 -17.62 -0.59
CA SER A 151 -17.71 -17.37 -2.02
C SER A 151 -17.92 -15.88 -2.32
N PHE A 152 -18.76 -15.21 -1.53
CA PHE A 152 -19.04 -13.79 -1.67
C PHE A 152 -17.79 -12.92 -1.46
N LEU A 153 -17.08 -13.10 -0.35
CA LEU A 153 -15.91 -12.26 -0.01
C LEU A 153 -14.76 -12.45 -1.00
N TRP A 154 -14.50 -13.69 -1.46
CA TRP A 154 -13.48 -13.93 -2.49
C TRP A 154 -13.91 -13.40 -3.87
N SER A 155 -15.22 -13.43 -4.18
CA SER A 155 -15.73 -12.80 -5.41
C SER A 155 -15.52 -11.29 -5.38
N VAL A 156 -15.82 -10.63 -4.25
CA VAL A 156 -15.57 -9.20 -4.05
C VAL A 156 -14.07 -8.88 -4.17
N PHE A 157 -13.21 -9.70 -3.58
CA PHE A 157 -11.76 -9.58 -3.73
C PHE A 157 -11.35 -9.55 -5.19
N TRP A 158 -11.77 -10.54 -5.99
CA TRP A 158 -11.38 -10.64 -7.40
C TRP A 158 -11.94 -9.49 -8.24
N VAL A 159 -13.18 -9.06 -8.01
CA VAL A 159 -13.76 -7.90 -8.69
C VAL A 159 -12.92 -6.65 -8.44
N ILE A 160 -12.50 -6.42 -7.20
CA ILE A 160 -11.65 -5.28 -6.85
C ILE A 160 -10.26 -5.41 -7.49
N GLN A 161 -9.60 -6.57 -7.38
CA GLN A 161 -8.25 -6.75 -7.93
C GLN A 161 -8.23 -6.64 -9.46
N ILE A 162 -9.21 -7.21 -10.15
CA ILE A 162 -9.35 -7.09 -11.61
C ILE A 162 -9.56 -5.63 -11.98
N SER A 163 -10.44 -4.92 -11.27
CA SER A 163 -10.72 -3.50 -11.53
C SER A 163 -9.49 -2.61 -11.31
N VAL A 164 -8.72 -2.85 -10.25
CA VAL A 164 -7.44 -2.18 -10.01
C VAL A 164 -6.47 -2.50 -11.15
N CYS A 165 -6.31 -3.77 -11.53
CA CYS A 165 -5.41 -4.18 -12.62
C CYS A 165 -5.76 -3.52 -13.95
N VAL A 166 -7.03 -3.58 -14.36
CA VAL A 166 -7.53 -2.95 -15.60
C VAL A 166 -7.30 -1.45 -15.55
N SER A 167 -7.57 -0.81 -14.42
CA SER A 167 -7.29 0.61 -14.23
C SER A 167 -5.82 0.95 -14.47
N ARG A 168 -4.88 0.21 -13.86
CA ARG A 168 -3.43 0.43 -13.99
C ARG A 168 -2.89 0.22 -15.41
N VAL A 169 -3.54 -0.67 -16.17
CA VAL A 169 -3.26 -0.88 -17.60
C VAL A 169 -3.86 0.26 -18.43
N PHE A 170 -5.11 0.66 -18.17
CA PHE A 170 -5.80 1.75 -18.87
C PHE A 170 -5.03 3.08 -18.79
N ILE A 171 -4.47 3.42 -17.62
CA ILE A 171 -3.68 4.65 -17.45
C ILE A 171 -2.24 4.56 -18.01
N ALA A 172 -1.92 3.48 -18.73
CA ALA A 172 -0.62 3.21 -19.36
C ALA A 172 0.59 3.19 -18.40
N THR A 173 0.34 2.94 -17.11
CA THR A 173 1.40 2.90 -16.08
C THR A 173 2.03 1.51 -15.95
N HIS A 174 1.31 0.45 -16.31
CA HIS A 174 1.77 -0.94 -16.26
C HIS A 174 1.29 -1.77 -17.45
N PHE A 175 2.07 -2.79 -17.81
CA PHE A 175 1.64 -3.84 -18.73
C PHE A 175 0.78 -4.90 -18.01
N PRO A 176 -0.06 -5.67 -18.73
CA PRO A 176 -0.91 -6.72 -18.14
C PRO A 176 -0.13 -7.75 -17.31
N HIS A 177 1.02 -8.23 -17.78
CA HIS A 177 1.84 -9.19 -17.04
C HIS A 177 2.37 -8.63 -15.71
N GLN A 178 2.63 -7.32 -15.62
CA GLN A 178 3.16 -6.67 -14.42
C GLN A 178 2.11 -6.54 -13.33
N VAL A 179 0.85 -6.31 -13.70
CA VAL A 179 -0.27 -6.26 -12.74
C VAL A 179 -0.64 -7.67 -12.26
N ILE A 180 -0.65 -8.67 -13.15
CA ILE A 180 -0.86 -10.08 -12.79
C ILE A 180 0.22 -10.56 -11.82
N LEU A 181 1.49 -10.32 -12.14
CA LEU A 181 2.60 -10.68 -11.25
C LEU A 181 2.49 -9.96 -9.89
N GLY A 182 2.05 -8.70 -9.90
CA GLY A 182 1.77 -7.95 -8.67
C GLY A 182 0.72 -8.62 -7.79
N VAL A 183 -0.43 -9.01 -8.35
CA VAL A 183 -1.49 -9.71 -7.60
C VAL A 183 -0.99 -11.02 -7.00
N ILE A 184 -0.30 -11.84 -7.81
CA ILE A 184 0.24 -13.14 -7.36
C ILE A 184 1.24 -12.92 -6.21
N ALA A 185 2.19 -12.01 -6.37
CA ALA A 185 3.18 -11.72 -5.35
C ALA A 185 2.54 -11.18 -4.06
N GLY A 186 1.53 -10.32 -4.16
CA GLY A 186 0.81 -9.79 -3.00
C GLY A 186 0.06 -10.87 -2.24
N MET A 187 -0.64 -11.76 -2.94
CA MET A 187 -1.33 -12.91 -2.32
C MET A 187 -0.35 -13.87 -1.62
N LEU A 188 0.80 -14.16 -2.26
CA LEU A 188 1.82 -15.03 -1.67
C LEU A 188 2.41 -14.43 -0.39
N VAL A 189 2.68 -13.12 -0.37
CA VAL A 189 3.14 -12.43 0.84
C VAL A 189 2.08 -12.49 1.93
N ALA A 190 0.81 -12.20 1.62
CA ALA A 190 -0.26 -12.24 2.60
C ALA A 190 -0.45 -13.65 3.20
N GLU A 191 -0.44 -14.69 2.37
CA GLU A 191 -0.56 -16.09 2.78
C GLU A 191 0.62 -16.52 3.66
N ALA A 192 1.87 -16.14 3.31
CA ALA A 192 3.04 -16.44 4.14
C ALA A 192 2.90 -15.87 5.57
N PHE A 193 2.24 -14.71 5.72
CA PHE A 193 2.01 -14.09 7.02
C PHE A 193 0.83 -14.69 7.80
N GLU A 194 -0.07 -15.48 7.18
CA GLU A 194 -1.02 -16.33 7.92
C GLU A 194 -0.30 -17.38 8.78
N TYR A 195 0.85 -17.87 8.32
CA TYR A 195 1.67 -18.84 9.07
C TYR A 195 2.67 -18.22 10.04
N ALA A 196 2.63 -16.89 10.24
CA ALA A 196 3.56 -16.16 11.11
C ALA A 196 2.86 -15.41 12.28
N PRO A 197 2.20 -16.13 13.22
CA PRO A 197 1.44 -15.50 14.30
C PRO A 197 2.32 -14.71 15.28
N ALA A 198 3.62 -15.01 15.36
CA ALA A 198 4.59 -14.36 16.25
C ALA A 198 4.69 -12.83 16.05
N ILE A 199 4.23 -12.33 14.91
CA ILE A 199 4.22 -10.90 14.57
C ILE A 199 3.23 -10.12 15.44
N GLN A 200 2.15 -10.75 15.90
CA GLN A 200 1.11 -10.08 16.69
C GLN A 200 1.58 -9.74 18.12
N THR A 201 2.58 -10.47 18.64
CA THR A 201 3.15 -10.27 19.98
C THR A 201 4.58 -9.73 19.93
N ALA A 202 4.99 -9.15 18.80
CA ALA A 202 6.33 -8.64 18.60
C ALA A 202 6.69 -7.52 19.59
N SER A 203 7.85 -7.68 20.24
CA SER A 203 8.43 -6.64 21.11
C SER A 203 8.92 -5.43 20.33
N LEU A 204 9.05 -4.26 20.96
CA LEU A 204 9.66 -3.08 20.34
C LEU A 204 11.04 -3.38 19.71
N ARG A 205 11.85 -4.22 20.36
CA ARG A 205 13.16 -4.65 19.82
C ARG A 205 13.03 -5.35 18.47
N THR A 206 11.97 -6.14 18.27
CA THR A 206 11.70 -6.80 16.99
C THR A 206 11.40 -5.77 15.90
N TYR A 207 10.54 -4.79 16.16
CA TYR A 207 10.26 -3.69 15.22
C TYR A 207 11.52 -2.92 14.84
N LEU A 208 12.36 -2.58 15.81
CA LEU A 208 13.63 -1.88 15.55
C LEU A 208 14.60 -2.71 14.72
N LYS A 209 14.79 -3.99 15.09
CA LYS A 209 15.65 -4.92 14.34
C LYS A 209 15.17 -5.11 12.90
N THR A 210 13.86 -5.29 12.70
CA THR A 210 13.29 -5.41 11.35
C THR A 210 13.49 -4.13 10.55
N ASN A 211 13.26 -2.94 11.12
CA ASN A 211 13.51 -1.68 10.44
C ASN A 211 14.96 -1.54 9.96
N VAL A 212 15.92 -1.80 10.85
CA VAL A 212 17.34 -1.77 10.51
C VAL A 212 17.67 -2.81 9.43
N PHE A 213 17.15 -4.03 9.57
CA PHE A 213 17.34 -5.10 8.58
C PHE A 213 16.81 -4.71 7.20
N LEU A 214 15.58 -4.23 7.09
CA LEU A 214 14.97 -3.84 5.81
C LEU A 214 15.73 -2.70 5.13
N PHE A 215 16.18 -1.70 5.92
CA PHE A 215 16.96 -0.59 5.41
C PHE A 215 18.35 -1.03 4.93
N VAL A 216 19.10 -1.73 5.79
CA VAL A 216 20.47 -2.16 5.50
C VAL A 216 20.49 -3.15 4.34
N SER A 217 19.56 -4.10 4.27
CA SER A 217 19.48 -5.06 3.17
C SER A 217 19.16 -4.38 1.83
N ALA A 218 18.19 -3.46 1.79
CA ALA A 218 17.88 -2.70 0.57
C ALA A 218 19.04 -1.81 0.14
N LEU A 219 19.69 -1.12 1.09
CA LEU A 219 20.85 -0.28 0.81
C LEU A 219 22.04 -1.13 0.32
N SER A 220 22.31 -2.26 0.96
CA SER A 220 23.39 -3.17 0.56
C SER A 220 23.15 -3.74 -0.84
N PHE A 221 21.90 -4.10 -1.15
CA PHE A 221 21.52 -4.56 -2.48
C PHE A 221 21.70 -3.47 -3.54
N TYR A 222 21.27 -2.24 -3.25
CA TYR A 222 21.48 -1.08 -4.12
C TYR A 222 22.97 -0.81 -4.37
N LEU A 223 23.79 -0.76 -3.30
CA LEU A 223 25.22 -0.50 -3.40
C LEU A 223 25.93 -1.62 -4.16
N SER A 224 25.55 -2.88 -3.95
CA SER A 224 26.12 -4.04 -4.65
C SER A 224 25.86 -3.97 -6.15
N LEU A 225 24.63 -3.66 -6.57
CA LEU A 225 24.31 -3.51 -7.99
C LEU A 225 24.99 -2.28 -8.61
N ARG A 226 25.12 -1.19 -7.85
CA ARG A 226 25.88 -0.01 -8.29
C ARG A 226 27.37 -0.30 -8.48
N LEU A 227 27.97 -1.16 -7.65
CA LEU A 227 29.36 -1.61 -7.83
C LEU A 227 29.54 -2.45 -9.10
N LEU A 228 28.49 -3.10 -9.58
CA LEU A 228 28.46 -3.82 -10.87
C LEU A 228 28.10 -2.91 -12.05
N ASP A 229 28.11 -1.58 -11.86
CA ASP A 229 27.74 -0.56 -12.85
C ASP A 229 26.29 -0.68 -13.36
N ILE A 230 25.40 -1.25 -12.53
CA ILE A 230 23.98 -1.37 -12.82
C ILE A 230 23.23 -0.21 -12.14
N ASP A 231 22.80 0.78 -12.93
CA ASP A 231 22.02 1.90 -12.42
C ASP A 231 20.58 1.49 -12.09
N LEU A 232 20.22 1.51 -10.80
CA LEU A 232 18.87 1.22 -10.31
C LEU A 232 17.90 2.41 -10.40
N LEU A 233 18.41 3.61 -10.70
CA LEU A 233 17.61 4.81 -10.92
C LEU A 233 17.37 5.09 -12.41
N TRP A 234 17.73 4.17 -13.30
CA TRP A 234 17.58 4.27 -14.76
C TRP A 234 16.18 4.67 -15.23
N SER A 235 15.14 4.32 -14.46
CA SER A 235 13.74 4.64 -14.76
C SER A 235 13.39 6.11 -14.51
N VAL A 236 14.11 6.80 -13.62
CA VAL A 236 13.84 8.20 -13.26
C VAL A 236 14.10 9.15 -14.44
N PRO A 237 15.25 9.09 -15.15
CA PRO A 237 15.46 9.88 -16.36
C PRO A 237 14.42 9.60 -17.44
N LYS A 238 14.01 8.33 -17.62
CA LYS A 238 12.97 7.96 -18.61
C LYS A 238 11.62 8.55 -18.25
N ALA A 239 11.24 8.50 -16.99
CA ALA A 239 10.01 9.12 -16.50
C ALA A 239 10.01 10.63 -16.75
N LYS A 240 11.12 11.32 -16.45
CA LYS A 240 11.26 12.76 -16.69
C LYS A 240 11.22 13.12 -18.18
N LYS A 241 11.83 12.29 -19.04
CA LYS A 241 11.93 12.54 -20.48
C LYS A 241 10.60 12.36 -21.21
N TRP A 242 9.82 11.35 -20.85
CA TRP A 242 8.65 10.90 -21.62
C TRP A 242 7.31 11.23 -20.95
N CYS A 243 7.31 11.91 -19.81
CA CYS A 243 6.08 12.40 -19.21
C CYS A 243 5.53 13.59 -19.98
N ALA A 244 4.23 13.58 -20.28
CA ALA A 244 3.57 14.63 -21.04
C ALA A 244 3.50 15.97 -20.29
N ASN A 245 3.44 15.95 -18.95
CA ASN A 245 3.44 17.14 -18.12
C ASN A 245 4.43 16.97 -16.94
N PRO A 246 5.43 17.85 -16.78
CA PRO A 246 6.38 17.80 -15.67
C PRO A 246 5.72 17.79 -14.28
N GLU A 247 4.56 18.41 -14.12
CA GLU A 247 3.82 18.42 -12.84
C GLU A 247 3.26 17.05 -12.45
N TRP A 248 3.12 16.12 -13.40
CA TRP A 248 2.62 14.76 -13.16
C TRP A 248 3.73 13.80 -12.69
N ILE A 249 4.98 14.27 -12.61
CA ILE A 249 6.12 13.45 -12.19
C ILE A 249 6.02 13.23 -10.67
N ASN A 250 5.67 12.00 -10.29
CA ASN A 250 5.50 11.64 -8.89
C ASN A 250 6.86 11.24 -8.26
N ILE A 251 7.59 12.20 -7.70
CA ILE A 251 8.89 11.98 -7.02
C ILE A 251 8.72 11.07 -5.79
N ASP A 252 7.57 11.13 -5.12
CA ASP A 252 7.23 10.26 -3.99
C ASP A 252 7.16 8.77 -4.37
N THR A 253 7.07 8.45 -5.67
CA THR A 253 7.06 7.05 -6.15
C THR A 253 8.46 6.50 -6.41
N THR A 254 9.50 7.25 -6.03
CA THR A 254 10.87 6.75 -6.09
C THR A 254 11.05 5.56 -5.13
N PRO A 255 11.87 4.57 -5.52
CA PRO A 255 12.18 3.39 -4.70
C PRO A 255 12.52 3.70 -3.23
N PHE A 256 13.40 4.69 -3.00
CA PHE A 256 13.83 5.07 -1.66
C PHE A 256 12.78 5.83 -0.86
N ALA A 257 11.95 6.66 -1.50
CA ALA A 257 10.86 7.36 -0.82
C ALA A 257 9.83 6.36 -0.27
N GLY A 258 9.50 5.32 -1.06
CA GLY A 258 8.67 4.20 -0.62
C GLY A 258 9.25 3.47 0.58
N LEU A 259 10.54 3.10 0.51
CA LEU A 259 11.26 2.44 1.60
C LEU A 259 11.20 3.25 2.91
N VAL A 260 11.57 4.53 2.86
CA VAL A 260 11.63 5.41 4.05
C VAL A 260 10.23 5.58 4.68
N ARG A 261 9.19 5.73 3.86
CA ARG A 261 7.81 5.77 4.35
C ARG A 261 7.44 4.49 5.09
N ASN A 262 7.71 3.32 4.50
CA ASN A 262 7.37 2.03 5.12
C ASN A 262 8.11 1.79 6.43
N LEU A 263 9.40 2.16 6.48
CA LEU A 263 10.18 2.13 7.71
C LEU A 263 9.57 3.05 8.78
N GLY A 264 9.20 4.27 8.39
CA GLY A 264 8.50 5.20 9.27
C GLY A 264 7.22 4.59 9.86
N VAL A 265 6.35 4.02 9.02
CA VAL A 265 5.12 3.35 9.47
C VAL A 265 5.44 2.19 10.43
N LEU A 266 6.36 1.29 10.08
CA LEU A 266 6.67 0.14 10.92
C LEU A 266 7.26 0.56 12.27
N PHE A 267 8.16 1.55 12.26
CA PHE A 267 8.74 2.14 13.46
C PHE A 267 7.68 2.79 14.34
N GLY A 268 6.81 3.62 13.74
CA GLY A 268 5.70 4.28 14.42
C GLY A 268 4.76 3.28 15.08
N LEU A 269 4.40 2.19 14.39
CA LEU A 269 3.56 1.13 14.95
C LEU A 269 4.22 0.47 16.16
N GLY A 270 5.51 0.16 16.05
CA GLY A 270 6.30 -0.43 17.13
C GLY A 270 6.29 0.45 18.39
N LEU A 271 6.53 1.75 18.25
CA LEU A 271 6.44 2.71 19.36
C LEU A 271 5.02 2.79 19.93
N SER A 272 4.01 2.82 19.07
CA SER A 272 2.62 3.00 19.48
C SER A 272 2.11 1.85 20.33
N ILE A 273 2.25 0.61 19.86
CA ILE A 273 1.76 -0.60 20.55
C ILE A 273 2.50 -0.83 21.88
N ASN A 274 3.75 -0.40 21.98
CA ASN A 274 4.57 -0.53 23.19
C ASN A 274 4.51 0.71 24.10
N SER A 275 3.66 1.70 23.80
CA SER A 275 3.50 2.92 24.61
C SER A 275 2.51 2.72 25.77
N GLU A 276 2.71 3.48 26.86
CA GLU A 276 1.76 3.52 27.97
C GLU A 276 0.39 4.04 27.54
N MET A 277 0.34 4.98 26.59
CA MET A 277 -0.91 5.52 26.02
C MET A 277 -1.78 4.42 25.43
N PHE A 278 -1.19 3.48 24.69
CA PHE A 278 -1.91 2.33 24.14
C PHE A 278 -2.43 1.40 25.25
N LEU A 279 -1.60 1.10 26.26
CA LEU A 279 -2.00 0.23 27.37
C LEU A 279 -3.18 0.81 28.17
N LEU A 280 -3.14 2.11 28.48
CA LEU A 280 -4.20 2.78 29.24
C LEU A 280 -5.52 2.86 28.49
N SER A 281 -5.47 3.02 27.17
CA SER A 281 -6.66 3.29 26.35
C SER A 281 -7.25 2.02 25.76
N CYS A 282 -6.45 1.32 24.95
CA CYS A 282 -6.89 0.19 24.13
C CYS A 282 -6.91 -1.16 24.87
N LYS A 283 -6.29 -1.25 26.06
CA LYS A 283 -6.46 -2.40 26.98
C LYS A 283 -7.34 -2.06 28.20
N GLY A 284 -7.86 -0.84 28.28
CA GLY A 284 -8.79 -0.43 29.33
C GLY A 284 -10.20 -1.03 29.17
N LYS A 285 -10.99 -1.01 30.24
CA LYS A 285 -12.36 -1.56 30.27
C LYS A 285 -13.30 -0.94 29.21
N HIS A 286 -13.07 0.32 28.82
CA HIS A 286 -13.91 1.05 27.86
C HIS A 286 -13.57 0.76 26.39
N SER A 287 -12.43 0.11 26.08
CA SER A 287 -11.99 -0.13 24.69
C SER A 287 -12.92 -1.04 23.87
N TYR A 288 -13.80 -1.80 24.55
CA TYR A 288 -14.76 -2.69 23.90
C TYR A 288 -16.09 -1.99 23.54
N GLN A 289 -16.31 -0.76 24.00
CA GLN A 289 -17.53 -0.01 23.69
C GLN A 289 -17.55 0.39 22.21
N ALA A 290 -18.68 0.18 21.55
CA ALA A 290 -18.85 0.53 20.13
C ALA A 290 -18.69 2.04 19.89
N SER A 291 -19.19 2.87 20.82
CA SER A 291 -19.05 4.33 20.78
C SER A 291 -17.57 4.76 20.78
N PHE A 292 -16.74 4.17 21.65
CA PHE A 292 -15.31 4.43 21.70
C PHE A 292 -14.63 4.09 20.36
N ARG A 293 -14.92 2.91 19.80
CA ARG A 293 -14.32 2.46 18.53
C ARG A 293 -14.74 3.33 17.35
N ILE A 294 -16.03 3.67 17.24
CA ILE A 294 -16.55 4.53 16.17
C ILE A 294 -15.92 5.92 16.26
N LEU A 295 -15.81 6.48 17.47
CA LEU A 295 -15.17 7.79 17.66
C LEU A 295 -13.67 7.72 17.29
N CYS A 296 -12.96 6.66 17.69
CA CYS A 296 -11.56 6.47 17.31
C CYS A 296 -11.38 6.36 15.80
N ILE A 297 -12.25 5.62 15.11
CA ILE A 297 -12.25 5.51 13.64
C ILE A 297 -12.48 6.88 13.01
N ALA A 298 -13.56 7.58 13.39
CA ALA A 298 -13.93 8.86 12.79
C ALA A 298 -12.83 9.91 13.00
N THR A 299 -12.32 10.04 14.23
CA THR A 299 -11.23 10.99 14.54
C THR A 299 -9.93 10.62 13.84
N SER A 300 -9.59 9.32 13.76
CA SER A 300 -8.38 8.89 13.04
C SER A 300 -8.47 9.20 11.55
N LEU A 301 -9.58 8.83 10.89
CA LEU A 301 -9.77 9.11 9.46
C LEU A 301 -9.75 10.61 9.16
N ALA A 302 -10.45 11.42 9.97
CA ALA A 302 -10.44 12.88 9.81
C ALA A 302 -9.03 13.46 9.97
N THR A 303 -8.28 13.02 11.00
CA THR A 303 -6.91 13.50 11.26
C THR A 303 -5.95 13.10 10.14
N LEU A 304 -6.06 11.88 9.61
CA LEU A 304 -5.21 11.41 8.51
C LEU A 304 -5.53 12.10 7.19
N GLN A 305 -6.80 12.46 6.93
CA GLN A 305 -7.13 13.32 5.79
C GLN A 305 -6.51 14.72 5.92
N LEU A 306 -6.41 15.26 7.15
CA LEU A 306 -5.70 16.52 7.38
C LEU A 306 -4.20 16.40 7.11
N TYR A 307 -3.59 15.24 7.37
CA TYR A 307 -2.17 15.00 7.09
C TYR A 307 -1.85 15.07 5.59
N ASP A 308 -2.80 14.77 4.71
CA ASP A 308 -2.59 14.82 3.26
C ASP A 308 -2.38 16.26 2.75
N PHE A 309 -2.89 17.27 3.46
CA PHE A 309 -2.64 18.68 3.13
C PHE A 309 -1.23 19.16 3.49
N ILE A 310 -0.51 18.43 4.33
CA ILE A 310 0.87 18.76 4.72
C ILE A 310 1.80 18.38 3.57
N LYS A 311 2.19 19.38 2.77
CA LYS A 311 3.18 19.24 1.70
C LYS A 311 4.59 19.19 2.29
N ILE A 312 5.37 18.18 1.91
CA ILE A 312 6.77 18.04 2.33
C ILE A 312 7.64 18.83 1.35
N PRO A 313 8.58 19.67 1.83
CA PRO A 313 9.56 20.34 0.98
C PRO A 313 10.38 19.33 0.16
N THR A 314 10.44 19.50 -1.16
CA THR A 314 11.16 18.60 -2.09
C THR A 314 12.53 19.13 -2.52
N HIS A 315 12.89 20.36 -2.13
CA HIS A 315 14.12 21.03 -2.58
C HIS A 315 15.40 20.47 -1.97
N THR A 316 15.31 19.84 -0.79
CA THR A 316 16.47 19.27 -0.09
C THR A 316 16.22 17.79 0.17
N GLU A 317 16.98 16.92 -0.50
CA GLU A 317 16.74 15.46 -0.50
C GLU A 317 16.76 14.86 0.91
N TYR A 318 17.75 15.20 1.73
CA TYR A 318 17.85 14.71 3.11
C TYR A 318 16.65 15.14 3.96
N LEU A 319 16.22 16.39 3.82
CA LEU A 319 15.07 16.91 4.55
C LEU A 319 13.77 16.24 4.08
N PHE A 320 13.63 16.00 2.77
CA PHE A 320 12.51 15.29 2.19
C PHE A 320 12.38 13.88 2.76
N TYR A 321 13.47 13.09 2.79
CA TYR A 321 13.44 11.74 3.34
C TYR A 321 13.16 11.74 4.85
N PHE A 322 13.82 12.62 5.62
CA PHE A 322 13.60 12.71 7.06
C PHE A 322 12.15 13.08 7.41
N LEU A 323 11.61 14.13 6.77
CA LEU A 323 10.21 14.54 7.00
C LEU A 323 9.22 13.48 6.52
N SER A 324 9.52 12.78 5.42
CA SER A 324 8.71 11.65 4.94
C SER A 324 8.68 10.51 5.97
N PHE A 325 9.82 10.18 6.57
CA PHE A 325 9.89 9.22 7.67
C PHE A 325 9.03 9.66 8.85
N CYS A 326 9.21 10.89 9.34
CA CYS A 326 8.46 11.44 10.48
C CYS A 326 6.95 11.47 10.22
N LYS A 327 6.52 11.96 9.05
CA LYS A 327 5.11 11.98 8.64
C LYS A 327 4.52 10.57 8.64
N SER A 328 5.28 9.59 8.16
CA SER A 328 4.84 8.20 8.06
C SER A 328 4.79 7.51 9.43
N ALA A 329 5.75 7.78 10.31
CA ALA A 329 5.74 7.29 11.69
C ALA A 329 4.59 7.89 12.52
N ALA A 330 4.22 9.14 12.25
CA ALA A 330 3.09 9.80 12.89
C ALA A 330 1.73 9.13 12.60
N ILE A 331 1.58 8.42 11.47
CA ILE A 331 0.32 7.76 11.10
C ILE A 331 -0.06 6.69 12.15
N PRO A 332 0.73 5.63 12.42
CA PRO A 332 0.37 4.69 13.47
C PRO A 332 0.34 5.29 14.87
N LEU A 333 1.24 6.24 15.19
CA LEU A 333 1.23 6.95 16.47
C LEU A 333 -0.11 7.62 16.74
N THR A 334 -0.68 8.25 15.71
CA THR A 334 -1.99 8.88 15.78
C THR A 334 -3.10 7.86 15.99
N VAL A 335 -3.15 6.82 15.14
CA VAL A 335 -4.24 5.84 15.11
C VAL A 335 -4.26 4.92 16.34
N VAL A 336 -3.09 4.53 16.83
CA VAL A 336 -2.94 3.48 17.84
C VAL A 336 -2.76 4.05 19.24
N ALA A 337 -2.07 5.18 19.39
CA ALA A 337 -1.75 5.74 20.69
C ALA A 337 -2.52 7.04 20.97
N LEU A 338 -2.32 8.10 20.17
CA LEU A 338 -2.81 9.44 20.48
C LEU A 338 -4.35 9.54 20.45
N VAL A 339 -4.99 9.15 19.35
CA VAL A 339 -6.45 9.27 19.20
C VAL A 339 -7.19 8.43 20.24
N PRO A 340 -6.88 7.13 20.44
CA PRO A 340 -7.51 6.34 21.49
C PRO A 340 -7.31 6.92 22.89
N TYR A 341 -6.13 7.48 23.17
CA TYR A 341 -5.84 8.09 24.47
C TYR A 341 -6.62 9.37 24.72
N CYS A 342 -6.66 10.29 23.76
CA CYS A 342 -7.47 11.50 23.86
C CYS A 342 -8.95 11.17 24.06
N ILE A 343 -9.48 10.20 23.31
CA ILE A 343 -10.88 9.78 23.46
C ILE A 343 -11.12 9.11 24.81
N HIS A 344 -10.19 8.25 25.26
CA HIS A 344 -10.31 7.62 26.57
C HIS A 344 -10.34 8.66 27.70
N LEU A 345 -9.53 9.71 27.62
CA LEU A 345 -9.55 10.83 28.58
C LEU A 345 -10.88 11.59 28.53
N LEU A 346 -11.43 11.85 27.34
CA LEU A 346 -12.72 12.54 27.18
C LEU A 346 -13.91 11.71 27.66
N MET A 347 -13.84 10.38 27.53
CA MET A 347 -14.88 9.45 27.97
C MET A 347 -14.77 9.05 29.44
N LYS A 348 -13.66 9.40 30.12
CA LYS A 348 -13.50 9.12 31.54
C LYS A 348 -14.57 9.93 32.29
N PRO A 349 -15.42 9.30 33.13
CA PRO A 349 -16.36 10.04 33.95
C PRO A 349 -15.56 11.05 34.78
N THR A 350 -15.98 12.30 34.78
CA THR A 350 -15.50 13.28 35.76
C THR A 350 -15.85 12.69 37.12
N GLU A 351 -14.88 12.10 37.82
CA GLU A 351 -15.02 11.82 39.23
C GLU A 351 -15.25 13.20 39.87
N ASN A 352 -16.52 13.46 40.22
CA ASN A 352 -16.90 14.58 41.03
C ASN A 352 -15.93 14.64 42.21
N LYS A 353 -15.08 15.67 42.26
CA LYS A 353 -14.47 16.12 43.50
C LYS A 353 -15.60 16.53 44.44
N ARG A 354 -16.18 15.55 45.15
CA ARG A 354 -16.90 15.78 46.40
C ARG A 354 -15.86 15.62 47.50
N LEU A 355 -15.29 16.75 47.90
CA LEU A 355 -14.75 16.96 49.24
C LEU A 355 -15.63 18.02 49.89
#